data_AF-A0A1X1TWW5-F1
#
_entry.id   AF-A0A1X1TWW5-F1
#
_cell.length_a   1.000
_cell.length_b   1.000
_cell.length_c   1.000
_cell.angle_alpha   90.00
_cell.angle_beta   90.00
_cell.angle_gamma   90.00
#
_symmetry.space_group_name_H-M   'P 1'
#
loop_
_entity.id
_entity.type
_entity.pdbx_description
1 polymer ?
#
loop_
_entity_poly.entity_id
_entity_poly.type
_entity_poly.pdbx_seq_one_letter_code
_entity_poly.pdbx_strand_id
1 'polypeptide(L)'
;MRIRISRLAAVLANASAVLTAAVACAGAAGADSQEDQFVALLAQLQIPVIDNVPGLVYRAHEICGELDHGSSVQSVIDEETNTTYSGSPQLRLYPDRVTRTATKFVTASVTVYCPSHQGQLP
;
A
#
# COMPACT_ATOMS: atom_id res chain seq x y z
N MET A 1 -20.28 47.90 41.67
CA MET A 1 -19.28 48.51 40.77
C MET A 1 -18.93 47.49 39.69
N ARG A 2 -18.90 47.92 38.43
CA ARG A 2 -18.70 47.11 37.20
C ARG A 2 -17.40 46.28 37.32
N ILE A 3 -17.29 45.10 36.71
CA ILE A 3 -16.66 44.91 35.40
C ILE A 3 -17.10 43.56 34.81
N ARG A 4 -17.61 43.59 33.57
CA ARG A 4 -17.76 42.43 32.68
C ARG A 4 -16.40 42.18 32.02
N ILE A 5 -15.91 40.94 32.02
CA ILE A 5 -14.91 40.50 31.03
C ILE A 5 -15.38 39.17 30.45
N SER A 6 -15.79 39.32 29.20
CA SER A 6 -16.20 38.31 28.25
C SER A 6 -14.98 37.52 27.74
N ARG A 7 -15.24 36.27 27.34
CA ARG A 7 -14.45 35.47 26.36
C ARG A 7 -13.08 34.97 26.82
N LEU A 8 -13.03 33.67 27.12
CA LEU A 8 -11.89 32.80 26.80
C LEU A 8 -12.50 31.52 26.20
N ALA A 9 -12.78 31.55 24.90
CA ALA A 9 -11.89 31.01 23.88
C ALA A 9 -11.73 29.49 24.05
N ALA A 10 -12.66 28.76 23.44
CA ALA A 10 -12.55 27.33 23.21
C ALA A 10 -11.31 27.08 22.34
N VAL A 11 -10.25 26.56 22.94
CA VAL A 11 -9.10 26.06 22.22
C VAL A 11 -9.44 24.62 21.81
N LEU A 12 -9.97 24.47 20.60
CA LEU A 12 -9.96 23.20 19.88
C LEU A 12 -8.50 22.92 19.50
N ALA A 13 -7.81 22.15 20.34
CA ALA A 13 -6.53 21.56 19.99
C ALA A 13 -6.79 20.41 18.99
N ASN A 14 -7.00 20.75 17.72
CA ASN A 14 -6.87 19.79 16.63
C ASN A 14 -5.37 19.47 16.50
N ALA A 15 -4.93 18.41 17.20
CA ALA A 15 -3.63 17.82 16.98
C ALA A 15 -3.66 17.08 15.63
N SER A 16 -3.42 17.80 14.55
CA SER A 16 -3.15 17.22 13.24
C SER A 16 -1.82 16.47 13.33
N ALA A 17 -1.87 15.15 13.49
CA ALA A 17 -0.72 14.28 13.39
C ALA A 17 -0.24 14.27 11.92
N VAL A 18 0.66 15.19 11.58
CA VAL A 18 1.36 15.18 10.29
C VAL A 18 2.43 14.09 10.38
N LEU A 19 2.12 12.90 9.89
CA LEU A 19 3.11 11.86 9.60
C LEU A 19 3.98 12.35 8.44
N THR A 20 5.08 13.01 8.78
CA THR A 20 6.11 13.39 7.82
C THR A 20 7.03 12.19 7.67
N ALA A 21 6.77 11.31 6.71
CA ALA A 21 7.69 10.24 6.36
C ALA A 21 8.88 10.87 5.63
N ALA A 22 10.00 11.06 6.36
CA ALA A 22 11.25 11.46 5.78
C ALA A 22 11.76 10.32 4.88
N VAL A 23 11.70 10.52 3.56
CA VAL A 23 12.34 9.63 2.60
C VAL A 23 13.85 9.79 2.72
N ALA A 24 14.49 8.84 3.40
CA ALA A 24 15.94 8.73 3.44
C ALA A 24 16.45 8.29 2.06
N CYS A 25 16.93 9.25 1.26
CA CYS A 25 17.77 8.94 0.12
C CYS A 25 19.23 8.79 0.61
N ALA A 26 19.76 7.57 0.52
CA ALA A 26 21.05 7.23 -0.11
C ALA A 26 21.77 6.05 0.58
N GLY A 27 22.06 5.01 -0.22
CA GLY A 27 23.37 4.39 -0.21
C GLY A 27 23.60 3.17 0.69
N ALA A 28 22.92 2.06 0.41
CA ALA A 28 23.44 0.71 0.60
C ALA A 28 22.68 -0.21 -0.38
N ALA A 29 23.30 -1.30 -0.85
CA ALA A 29 22.75 -2.24 -1.82
C ALA A 29 21.21 -2.41 -1.72
N GLY A 30 20.48 -1.76 -2.63
CA GLY A 30 19.07 -1.41 -2.41
C GLY A 30 18.07 -2.56 -2.54
N ALA A 31 18.49 -3.69 -3.11
CA ALA A 31 17.61 -4.84 -3.33
C ALA A 31 17.16 -5.45 -2.00
N ASP A 32 18.11 -5.76 -1.10
CA ASP A 32 17.79 -6.37 0.20
C ASP A 32 16.93 -5.41 1.06
N SER A 33 17.24 -4.10 1.04
CA SER A 33 16.50 -3.13 1.87
C SER A 33 15.06 -2.87 1.42
N GLN A 34 14.79 -2.85 0.11
CA GLN A 34 13.43 -2.66 -0.42
C GLN A 34 12.63 -3.95 -0.32
N GLU A 35 13.26 -5.10 -0.56
CA GLU A 35 12.66 -6.41 -0.33
C GLU A 35 12.24 -6.58 1.14
N ASP A 36 13.12 -6.30 2.09
CA ASP A 36 12.81 -6.35 3.52
C ASP A 36 11.64 -5.43 3.89
N GLN A 37 11.62 -4.21 3.33
CA GLN A 37 10.52 -3.27 3.52
C GLN A 37 9.21 -3.80 2.94
N PHE A 38 9.25 -4.41 1.76
CA PHE A 38 8.10 -5.02 1.11
C PHE A 38 7.54 -6.18 1.92
N VAL A 39 8.39 -7.10 2.37
CA VAL A 39 7.98 -8.24 3.22
C VAL A 39 7.38 -7.74 4.53
N ALA A 40 7.99 -6.75 5.17
CA ALA A 40 7.46 -6.14 6.39
C ALA A 40 6.08 -5.50 6.16
N LEU A 41 5.88 -4.85 5.01
CA LEU A 41 4.60 -4.24 4.65
C LEU A 41 3.52 -5.29 4.33
N LEU A 42 3.87 -6.38 3.64
CA LEU A 42 2.95 -7.51 3.43
C LEU A 42 2.47 -8.10 4.76
N ALA A 43 3.38 -8.27 5.72
CA ALA A 43 3.04 -8.74 7.06
C ALA A 43 2.08 -7.77 7.79
N GLN A 44 2.34 -6.45 7.71
CA GLN A 44 1.44 -5.42 8.27
C GLN A 44 0.05 -5.45 7.62
N LEU A 45 0.00 -5.70 6.32
CA LEU A 45 -1.24 -5.83 5.57
C LEU A 45 -1.92 -7.20 5.75
N GLN A 46 -1.34 -8.09 6.56
CA GLN A 46 -1.85 -9.45 6.82
C GLN A 46 -1.93 -10.30 5.55
N ILE A 47 -1.01 -10.08 4.61
CA ILE A 47 -0.81 -10.95 3.45
C ILE A 47 0.21 -12.02 3.87
N PRO A 48 -0.17 -13.31 3.87
CA PRO A 48 0.76 -14.36 4.24
C PRO A 48 1.87 -14.45 3.19
N VAL A 49 3.11 -14.30 3.64
CA VAL A 49 4.30 -14.51 2.83
C VAL A 49 4.62 -16.00 2.89
N ILE A 50 4.14 -16.75 1.89
CA ILE A 50 4.28 -18.21 1.86
C ILE A 50 5.45 -18.54 0.93
N ASP A 51 6.61 -18.83 1.53
CA ASP A 51 7.84 -19.46 0.99
C ASP A 51 8.37 -19.06 -0.41
N ASN A 52 7.87 -18.00 -1.03
CA ASN A 52 8.30 -17.51 -2.34
C ASN A 52 8.41 -15.98 -2.38
N VAL A 53 9.16 -15.40 -1.46
CA VAL A 53 9.46 -13.96 -1.45
C VAL A 53 10.00 -13.48 -2.81
N PRO A 54 10.95 -14.17 -3.47
CA PRO A 54 11.45 -13.72 -4.77
C PRO A 54 10.36 -13.59 -5.83
N GLY A 55 9.40 -14.51 -5.86
CA GLY A 55 8.25 -14.43 -6.78
C GLY A 55 7.30 -13.27 -6.46
N LEU A 56 7.11 -12.94 -5.19
CA LEU A 56 6.29 -11.79 -4.77
C LEU A 56 6.97 -10.47 -5.15
N VAL A 57 8.30 -10.37 -4.96
CA VAL A 57 9.09 -9.20 -5.38
C VAL A 57 9.07 -9.03 -6.89
N TYR A 58 9.27 -10.12 -7.63
CA TYR A 58 9.18 -10.11 -9.09
C TYR A 58 7.81 -9.60 -9.56
N ARG A 59 6.72 -10.11 -8.98
CA ARG A 59 5.38 -9.65 -9.34
C ARG A 59 5.13 -8.19 -8.96
N ALA A 60 5.66 -7.73 -7.83
CA ALA A 60 5.54 -6.32 -7.41
C ALA A 60 6.22 -5.37 -8.41
N HIS A 61 7.36 -5.76 -8.98
CA HIS A 61 8.01 -5.02 -10.06
C HIS A 61 7.22 -5.06 -11.37
N GLU A 62 6.61 -6.20 -11.73
CA GLU A 62 5.74 -6.27 -12.92
C GLU A 62 4.54 -5.33 -12.80
N ILE A 63 3.89 -5.27 -11.63
CA ILE A 63 2.80 -4.32 -11.35
C ILE A 63 3.25 -2.89 -11.63
N CYS A 64 4.43 -2.49 -11.15
CA CYS A 64 4.96 -1.16 -11.42
C CYS A 64 5.22 -0.94 -12.91
N GLY A 65 5.74 -1.95 -13.62
CA GLY A 65 5.91 -1.90 -15.06
C GLY A 65 4.57 -1.74 -15.81
N GLU A 66 3.52 -2.44 -15.40
CA GLU A 66 2.18 -2.29 -15.98
C GLU A 66 1.64 -0.86 -15.80
N LEU A 67 1.81 -0.28 -14.60
CA LEU A 67 1.39 1.09 -14.30
C LEU A 67 2.19 2.13 -15.09
N ASP A 68 3.50 1.94 -15.23
CA ASP A 68 4.38 2.81 -16.04
C ASP A 68 3.98 2.79 -17.53
N HIS A 69 3.43 1.67 -18.02
CA HIS A 69 2.89 1.53 -19.38
C HIS A 69 1.44 2.02 -19.54
N GLY A 70 0.84 2.58 -18.49
CA GLY A 70 -0.47 3.23 -18.54
C GLY A 70 -1.65 2.36 -18.11
N SER A 71 -1.42 1.18 -17.54
CA SER A 71 -2.49 0.42 -16.87
C SER A 71 -3.04 1.21 -15.69
N SER A 72 -4.33 1.05 -15.40
CA SER A 72 -4.94 1.62 -14.21
C SER A 72 -4.69 0.74 -13.00
N VAL A 73 -4.67 1.32 -11.78
CA VAL A 73 -4.58 0.53 -10.54
C VAL A 73 -5.72 -0.50 -10.45
N GLN A 74 -6.93 -0.14 -10.88
CA GLN A 74 -8.06 -1.07 -10.86
C GLN A 74 -7.85 -2.27 -11.80
N SER A 75 -7.33 -2.05 -13.01
CA SER A 75 -7.06 -3.15 -13.94
C SER A 75 -6.01 -4.12 -13.41
N VAL A 76 -4.98 -3.60 -12.73
CA VAL A 76 -3.96 -4.46 -12.08
C VAL A 76 -4.59 -5.28 -10.94
N ILE A 77 -5.45 -4.67 -10.12
CA ILE A 77 -6.17 -5.38 -9.06
C ILE A 77 -7.07 -6.49 -9.63
N ASP A 78 -7.74 -6.21 -10.75
CA ASP A 78 -8.58 -7.19 -11.43
C ASP A 78 -7.76 -8.34 -12.01
N GLU A 79 -6.57 -8.05 -12.55
CA GLU A 79 -5.62 -9.06 -13.02
C GLU A 79 -5.12 -9.96 -11.89
N GLU A 80 -4.68 -9.38 -10.77
CA GLU A 80 -4.27 -10.15 -9.56
C GLU A 80 -5.39 -11.05 -9.05
N THR A 81 -6.62 -10.53 -9.05
CA THR A 81 -7.81 -11.27 -8.65
C THR A 81 -8.08 -12.43 -9.61
N ASN A 82 -7.98 -12.20 -10.92
CA ASN A 82 -8.19 -13.22 -11.94
C ASN A 82 -7.10 -14.31 -11.94
N THR A 83 -5.85 -13.92 -11.73
CA THR A 83 -4.72 -14.85 -11.56
C THR A 83 -4.95 -15.74 -10.34
N THR A 84 -5.39 -15.15 -9.22
CA THR A 84 -5.76 -15.90 -8.01
C THR A 84 -6.87 -16.92 -8.28
N TYR A 85 -7.92 -16.54 -9.01
CA TYR A 85 -8.99 -17.47 -9.39
C TYR A 85 -8.53 -18.55 -10.37
N SER A 86 -7.57 -18.25 -11.23
CA SER A 86 -7.03 -19.21 -12.19
C SER A 86 -6.23 -20.30 -11.47
N GLY A 87 -5.46 -19.93 -10.45
CA GLY A 87 -4.74 -20.87 -9.59
C GLY A 87 -5.64 -21.60 -8.57
N SER A 88 -6.76 -21.02 -8.18
CA SER A 88 -7.69 -21.61 -7.19
C SER A 88 -9.14 -21.20 -7.46
N PRO A 89 -9.84 -21.88 -8.39
CA PRO A 89 -11.19 -21.51 -8.81
C PRO A 89 -12.22 -21.46 -7.67
N GLN A 90 -12.06 -22.27 -6.61
CA GLN A 90 -12.94 -22.25 -5.46
C GLN A 90 -12.92 -20.92 -4.68
N LEU A 91 -11.87 -20.10 -4.84
CA LEU A 91 -11.79 -18.78 -4.21
C LEU A 91 -12.83 -17.79 -4.76
N ARG A 92 -13.48 -18.09 -5.89
CA ARG A 92 -14.64 -17.33 -6.40
C ARG A 92 -15.82 -17.30 -5.42
N LEU A 93 -15.86 -18.20 -4.44
CA LEU A 93 -16.83 -18.19 -3.34
C LEU A 93 -16.54 -17.09 -2.29
N TYR A 94 -15.35 -16.47 -2.33
CA TYR A 94 -14.90 -15.45 -1.38
C TYR A 94 -14.37 -14.20 -2.10
N PRO A 95 -15.15 -13.58 -3.01
CA PRO A 95 -14.64 -12.55 -3.91
C PRO A 95 -14.08 -11.34 -3.17
N ASP A 96 -14.79 -10.84 -2.16
CA ASP A 96 -14.35 -9.69 -1.37
C ASP A 96 -13.02 -9.93 -0.65
N ARG A 97 -12.76 -11.18 -0.25
CA ARG A 97 -11.50 -11.54 0.40
C ARG A 97 -10.35 -11.52 -0.59
N VAL A 98 -10.58 -12.03 -1.80
CA VAL A 98 -9.57 -12.04 -2.87
C VAL A 98 -9.26 -10.61 -3.31
N THR A 99 -10.28 -9.83 -3.67
CA THR A 99 -10.09 -8.44 -4.11
C THR A 99 -9.42 -7.59 -3.04
N ARG A 100 -9.79 -7.74 -1.76
CA ARG A 100 -9.10 -7.04 -0.66
C ARG A 100 -7.63 -7.43 -0.56
N THR A 101 -7.30 -8.70 -0.75
CA THR A 101 -5.92 -9.19 -0.68
C THR A 101 -5.10 -8.67 -1.87
N ALA A 102 -5.66 -8.74 -3.08
CA ALA A 102 -5.07 -8.17 -4.29
C ALA A 102 -4.83 -6.66 -4.15
N THR A 103 -5.82 -5.90 -3.66
CA THR A 103 -5.71 -4.46 -3.41
C THR A 103 -4.57 -4.15 -2.45
N LYS A 104 -4.46 -4.90 -1.35
CA LYS A 104 -3.36 -4.75 -0.38
C LYS A 104 -2.00 -5.07 -1.00
N PHE A 105 -1.92 -6.10 -1.83
CA PHE A 105 -0.69 -6.49 -2.51
C PHE A 105 -0.21 -5.41 -3.50
N VAL A 106 -1.12 -4.90 -4.33
CA VAL A 106 -0.87 -3.77 -5.24
C VAL A 106 -0.46 -2.51 -4.45
N THR A 107 -1.15 -2.22 -3.35
CA THR A 107 -0.79 -1.11 -2.44
C THR A 107 0.64 -1.23 -1.93
N ALA A 108 1.04 -2.43 -1.47
CA ALA A 108 2.41 -2.65 -1.00
C ALA A 108 3.43 -2.46 -2.12
N SER A 109 3.14 -2.99 -3.31
CA SER A 109 3.99 -2.90 -4.50
C SER A 109 4.23 -1.44 -4.90
N VAL A 110 3.16 -0.66 -5.01
CA VAL A 110 3.22 0.78 -5.33
C VAL A 110 3.94 1.57 -4.24
N THR A 111 3.69 1.24 -2.98
CA THR A 111 4.31 1.95 -1.85
C THR A 111 5.83 1.80 -1.85
N VAL A 112 6.35 0.60 -2.15
CA VAL A 112 7.78 0.30 -2.06
C VAL A 112 8.52 0.54 -3.38
N TYR A 113 7.96 0.08 -4.50
CA TYR A 113 8.71 -0.02 -5.76
C TYR A 113 8.36 1.07 -6.80
N CYS A 114 7.16 1.66 -6.77
CA CYS A 114 6.78 2.72 -7.70
C CYS A 114 5.95 3.84 -7.02
N PRO A 115 6.57 4.60 -6.09
CA PRO A 115 5.86 5.59 -5.28
C PRO A 115 5.24 6.75 -6.08
N SER A 116 5.66 6.97 -7.33
CA SER A 116 5.02 7.90 -8.27
C SER A 116 3.54 7.59 -8.52
N HIS A 117 3.12 6.33 -8.35
CA HIS A 117 1.74 5.89 -8.53
C HIS A 117 0.91 5.90 -7.23
N GLN A 118 1.46 6.33 -6.08
CA GLN A 118 0.71 6.33 -4.81
C GLN A 118 -0.59 7.14 -4.87
N GLY A 119 -0.63 8.23 -5.64
CA GLY A 119 -1.83 9.05 -5.82
C GLY A 119 -2.97 8.38 -6.58
N GLN A 120 -2.75 7.16 -7.10
CA GLN A 120 -3.72 6.38 -7.88
C GLN A 120 -4.33 5.23 -7.06
N LEU A 121 -3.84 5.00 -5.84
CA LEU A 121 -4.32 3.96 -4.93
C LEU A 121 -5.73 4.30 -4.40
N PRO A 122 -6.58 3.27 -4.16
CA PRO A 122 -7.93 3.45 -3.62
C PRO A 122 -7.97 3.76 -2.11
#